data_AF-A0A662Q775-F1
#
_entry.id   AF-A0A662Q775-F1
#
_cell.length_a   1.000
_cell.length_b   1.000
_cell.length_c   1.000
_cell.angle_alpha   90.00
_cell.angle_beta   90.00
_cell.angle_gamma   90.00
#
_symmetry.space_group_name_H-M   'P 1'
#
loop_
_entity.id
_entity.type
_entity.pdbx_description
1 polymer ?
#
loop_
_entity_poly.entity_id
_entity_poly.type
_entity_poly.pdbx_seq_one_letter_code
_entity_poly.pdbx_strand_id
1 'polypeptide(L)'
;MEPVQLKIFCAGSLAIPFERVAESFELENPGVNVVIEPSGSVLAVRKIIELNREADILAVADYRLIPKLMMPGHADFYVSFASNKMVLAYTDKSKYSDEINQDNWFQILMRADVKYGFSNPNDDPCGYRSLMVFALAEKYYQEGGLFKKLIADKSNLFFNQSYGEFFIYVPIDFAPKSGSNLVIRSKSVDLIALLETGALDYAFEY
;
A
#
# COMPACT_ATOMS: atom_id res chain seq x y z
N MET A 1 9.65 -15.25 35.87
CA MET A 1 8.91 -14.02 35.51
C MET A 1 8.27 -14.27 34.16
N GLU A 2 7.01 -13.91 33.99
CA GLU A 2 6.42 -13.94 32.65
C GLU A 2 7.11 -12.88 31.77
N PRO A 3 7.37 -13.18 30.49
CA PRO A 3 8.03 -12.25 29.59
C PRO A 3 7.16 -10.99 29.40
N VAL A 4 7.79 -9.82 29.44
CA VAL A 4 7.16 -8.55 29.12
C VAL A 4 6.85 -8.54 27.63
N GLN A 5 5.59 -8.32 27.24
CA GLN A 5 5.24 -8.22 25.84
C GLN A 5 5.47 -6.79 25.33
N LEU A 6 6.19 -6.67 24.21
CA LEU A 6 6.33 -5.42 23.45
C LEU A 6 5.49 -5.54 22.17
N LYS A 7 4.34 -4.89 22.11
CA LYS A 7 3.42 -4.97 20.98
C LYS A 7 3.69 -3.87 19.97
N ILE A 8 3.83 -4.28 18.71
CA ILE A 8 4.10 -3.39 17.58
C ILE A 8 3.00 -3.51 16.53
N PHE A 9 2.33 -2.40 16.23
CA PHE A 9 1.52 -2.29 15.02
C PHE A 9 2.36 -1.68 13.90
N CYS A 10 2.45 -2.35 12.76
CA CYS A 10 3.28 -1.87 11.66
C CYS A 10 2.58 -1.94 10.30
N ALA A 11 3.10 -1.14 9.36
CA ALA A 11 2.81 -1.27 7.95
C ALA A 11 3.23 -2.65 7.44
N GLY A 12 2.45 -3.27 6.56
CA GLY A 12 2.78 -4.58 5.98
C GLY A 12 4.17 -4.64 5.34
N SER A 13 4.59 -3.56 4.69
CA SER A 13 5.93 -3.42 4.08
C SER A 13 7.09 -3.43 5.09
N LEU A 14 6.81 -3.28 6.38
CA LEU A 14 7.80 -3.29 7.47
C LEU A 14 7.86 -4.63 8.21
N ALA A 15 7.03 -5.63 7.86
CA ALA A 15 6.97 -6.91 8.58
C ALA A 15 8.35 -7.59 8.65
N ILE A 16 8.96 -7.90 7.49
CA ILE A 16 10.26 -8.57 7.40
C ILE A 16 11.39 -7.80 8.11
N PRO A 17 11.60 -6.48 7.90
CA PRO A 17 12.66 -5.77 8.62
C PRO A 17 12.38 -5.71 10.13
N PHE A 18 11.12 -5.62 10.56
CA PHE A 18 10.79 -5.60 11.99
C PHE A 18 10.96 -6.97 12.63
N GLU A 19 10.67 -8.08 11.95
CA GLU A 19 10.96 -9.44 12.43
C GLU A 19 12.46 -9.60 12.72
N ARG A 20 13.33 -9.16 11.81
CA ARG A 20 14.79 -9.21 12.01
C ARG A 20 15.28 -8.34 13.18
N VAL A 21 14.67 -7.17 13.35
CA VAL A 21 14.98 -6.27 14.48
C VAL A 21 14.47 -6.87 15.79
N ALA A 22 13.29 -7.48 15.79
CA ALA A 22 12.72 -8.15 16.95
C ALA A 22 13.60 -9.30 17.42
N GLU A 23 14.07 -10.17 16.51
CA GLU A 23 15.01 -11.25 16.83
C GLU A 23 16.27 -10.72 17.53
N SER A 24 16.86 -9.64 17.00
CA SER A 24 18.05 -9.03 17.60
C SER A 24 17.75 -8.40 18.96
N PHE A 25 16.61 -7.72 19.09
CA PHE A 25 16.19 -7.05 20.32
C PHE A 25 15.90 -8.03 21.46
N GLU A 26 15.26 -9.16 21.17
CA GLU A 26 14.95 -10.22 22.14
C GLU A 26 16.22 -10.92 22.64
N LEU A 27 17.22 -11.11 21.77
CA LEU A 27 18.52 -11.64 22.15
C LEU A 27 19.27 -10.72 23.13
N GLU A 28 19.19 -9.40 22.89
CA GLU A 28 19.81 -8.39 23.75
C GLU A 28 19.02 -8.12 25.05
N ASN A 29 17.73 -8.44 25.07
CA ASN A 29 16.83 -8.17 26.20
C ASN A 29 16.11 -9.46 26.65
N PRO A 30 16.82 -10.40 27.31
CA PRO A 30 16.21 -11.62 27.82
C PRO A 30 15.01 -11.32 28.72
N GLY A 31 13.84 -11.83 28.38
CA GLY A 31 12.59 -11.60 29.11
C GLY A 31 11.63 -10.62 28.45
N VAL A 32 11.97 -10.07 27.28
CA VAL A 32 11.01 -9.38 26.40
C VAL A 32 10.56 -10.33 25.29
N ASN A 33 9.27 -10.26 24.93
CA ASN A 33 8.70 -10.95 23.78
C ASN A 33 8.00 -9.93 22.86
N VAL A 34 8.52 -9.74 21.67
CA VAL A 34 8.03 -8.78 20.69
C VAL A 34 6.90 -9.40 19.88
N VAL A 35 5.76 -8.71 19.84
CA VAL A 35 4.56 -9.17 19.11
C VAL A 35 4.26 -8.17 18.00
N ILE A 36 4.51 -8.55 16.75
CA ILE A 36 4.31 -7.72 15.57
C ILE A 36 2.97 -8.04 14.92
N GLU A 37 2.16 -7.01 14.65
CA GLU A 37 0.91 -7.15 13.92
C GLU A 37 0.88 -6.27 12.66
N PRO A 38 1.22 -6.83 11.50
CA PRO A 38 1.26 -6.08 10.24
C PRO A 38 -0.14 -5.80 9.69
N SER A 39 -0.34 -4.60 9.14
CA SER A 39 -1.56 -4.18 8.45
C SER A 39 -1.29 -3.01 7.49
N GLY A 40 -2.27 -2.58 6.70
CA GLY A 40 -2.18 -1.27 6.03
C GLY A 40 -2.01 -0.16 7.09
N SER A 41 -1.23 0.88 6.80
CA SER A 41 -0.89 1.87 7.84
C SER A 41 -2.09 2.67 8.34
N VAL A 42 -3.10 2.92 7.50
CA VAL A 42 -4.33 3.60 7.93
C VAL A 42 -5.10 2.69 8.90
N LEU A 43 -5.18 1.40 8.58
CA LEU A 43 -5.77 0.41 9.48
C LEU A 43 -4.98 0.29 10.80
N ALA A 44 -3.64 0.32 10.75
CA ALA A 44 -2.79 0.30 11.94
C ALA A 44 -3.07 1.48 12.88
N VAL A 45 -3.25 2.68 12.33
CA VAL A 45 -3.67 3.87 13.10
C VAL A 45 -5.07 3.69 13.69
N ARG A 46 -6.04 3.23 12.88
CA ARG A 46 -7.44 3.02 13.32
C ARG A 46 -7.58 2.01 14.46
N LYS A 47 -6.75 0.97 14.49
CA LYS A 47 -6.69 0.03 15.63
C LYS A 47 -6.54 0.78 16.95
N ILE A 48 -5.74 1.85 16.98
CA ILE A 48 -5.51 2.66 18.18
C ILE A 48 -6.65 3.66 18.36
N ILE A 49 -6.88 4.54 17.38
CA ILE A 49 -7.73 5.72 17.58
C ILE A 49 -9.24 5.46 17.52
N GLU A 50 -9.66 4.35 16.89
CA GLU A 50 -11.08 4.00 16.71
C GLU A 50 -11.45 2.73 17.50
N LEU A 51 -10.55 1.73 17.54
CA LEU A 51 -10.82 0.45 18.20
C LEU A 51 -10.24 0.35 19.61
N ASN A 52 -9.58 1.40 20.10
CA ASN A 52 -8.98 1.48 21.43
C ASN A 52 -8.04 0.30 21.75
N ARG A 53 -7.32 -0.19 20.73
CA ARG A 53 -6.30 -1.23 20.90
C ARG A 53 -4.96 -0.58 21.23
N GLU A 54 -4.28 -1.14 22.21
CA GLU A 54 -2.98 -0.65 22.67
C GLU A 54 -1.84 -1.29 21.87
N ALA A 55 -0.82 -0.48 21.57
CA ALA A 55 0.47 -0.90 21.04
C ALA A 55 1.55 0.02 21.61
N ASP A 56 2.72 -0.54 21.89
CA ASP A 56 3.87 0.21 22.41
C ASP A 56 4.57 0.99 21.29
N ILE A 57 4.56 0.43 20.07
CA ILE A 57 5.14 1.05 18.88
C ILE A 57 4.14 1.00 17.73
N LEU A 58 3.96 2.15 17.07
CA LEU A 58 3.29 2.24 15.78
C LEU A 58 4.31 2.66 14.70
N ALA A 59 4.45 1.84 13.66
CA ALA A 59 5.30 2.13 12.52
C ALA A 59 4.49 2.17 11.21
N VAL A 60 4.39 3.33 10.59
CA VAL A 60 3.57 3.55 9.38
C VAL A 60 4.43 3.80 8.14
N ALA A 61 3.94 3.40 6.96
CA ALA A 61 4.60 3.65 5.67
C ALA A 61 4.41 5.09 5.17
N ASP A 62 3.51 5.86 5.78
CA ASP A 62 3.38 7.30 5.58
C ASP A 62 3.38 8.01 6.94
N TYR A 63 4.50 8.65 7.26
CA TYR A 63 4.68 9.35 8.53
C TYR A 63 3.61 10.42 8.77
N ARG A 64 3.02 10.98 7.71
CA ARG A 64 2.03 12.07 7.81
C ARG A 64 0.73 11.62 8.45
N LEU A 65 0.48 10.31 8.53
CA LEU A 65 -0.68 9.76 9.25
C LEU A 65 -0.61 10.07 10.75
N ILE A 66 0.59 10.09 11.35
CA ILE A 66 0.76 10.34 12.79
C ILE A 66 0.33 11.77 13.17
N PRO A 67 0.94 12.85 12.62
CA PRO A 67 0.53 14.21 12.97
C PRO A 67 -0.92 14.52 12.55
N LYS A 68 -1.44 13.88 11.50
CA LYS A 68 -2.80 14.14 10.99
C LYS A 68 -3.89 13.48 11.81
N LEU A 69 -3.68 12.26 12.30
CA LEU A 69 -4.74 11.42 12.86
C LEU A 69 -4.54 11.09 14.34
N MET A 70 -3.30 11.15 14.83
CA MET A 70 -2.99 10.75 16.20
C MET A 70 -2.63 11.93 17.08
N MET A 71 -1.96 12.95 16.56
CA MET A 71 -1.53 14.08 17.38
C MET A 71 -2.66 15.12 17.59
N PRO A 72 -2.75 15.74 18.78
CA PRO A 72 -1.98 15.47 20.00
C PRO A 72 -2.59 14.38 20.89
N GLY A 73 -3.66 13.71 20.47
CA GLY A 73 -4.47 12.85 21.36
C GLY A 73 -3.86 11.49 21.72
N HIS A 74 -3.17 10.85 20.78
CA HIS A 74 -2.61 9.48 20.89
C HIS A 74 -1.11 9.42 20.57
N ALA A 75 -0.48 10.56 20.26
CA ALA A 75 0.95 10.67 20.03
C ALA A 75 1.43 12.10 20.32
N ASP A 76 2.58 12.23 20.97
CA ASP A 76 3.25 13.51 21.24
C ASP A 76 4.41 13.78 20.28
N PHE A 77 4.97 12.74 19.66
CA PHE A 77 6.09 12.83 18.73
C PHE A 77 6.04 11.74 17.66
N TYR A 78 6.83 11.92 16.60
CA TYR A 78 7.12 10.88 15.62
C TYR A 78 8.53 11.06 15.04
N VAL A 79 9.09 9.99 14.50
CA VAL A 79 10.41 9.98 13.84
C VAL A 79 10.29 9.40 12.44
N SER A 80 10.79 10.12 11.44
CA SER A 80 10.95 9.59 10.09
C SER A 80 12.29 8.87 9.99
N PHE A 81 12.27 7.58 9.66
CA PHE A 81 13.47 6.72 9.71
C PHE A 81 13.81 6.03 8.39
N ALA A 82 12.89 5.99 7.42
CA ALA A 82 13.08 5.32 6.14
C ALA A 82 12.30 6.02 5.01
N SER A 83 12.72 5.76 3.78
CA SER A 83 12.03 6.19 2.55
C SER A 83 11.85 4.99 1.61
N ASN A 84 10.97 5.13 0.62
CA ASN A 84 10.72 4.08 -0.35
C ASN A 84 10.43 4.63 -1.76
N LYS A 85 10.33 3.76 -2.76
CA LYS A 85 9.94 4.11 -4.13
C LYS A 85 8.78 3.21 -4.57
N MET A 86 7.84 3.74 -5.34
CA MET A 86 6.81 2.92 -5.96
C MET A 86 7.39 2.24 -7.19
N VAL A 87 7.14 0.94 -7.34
CA VAL A 87 7.50 0.16 -8.52
C VAL A 87 6.30 -0.65 -9.02
N LEU A 88 6.41 -1.15 -10.24
CA LEU A 88 5.48 -2.13 -10.80
C LEU A 88 6.17 -3.49 -10.77
N ALA A 89 5.82 -4.32 -9.78
CA ALA A 89 6.36 -5.66 -9.62
C ALA A 89 5.69 -6.65 -10.57
N TYR A 90 6.47 -7.62 -11.07
CA TYR A 90 6.03 -8.70 -11.94
C TYR A 90 7.01 -9.89 -11.87
N THR A 91 6.65 -11.00 -12.51
CA THR A 91 7.49 -12.22 -12.59
C THR A 91 7.68 -12.64 -14.05
N ASP A 92 8.50 -13.66 -14.28
CA ASP A 92 8.64 -14.32 -15.58
C ASP A 92 7.34 -14.95 -16.08
N LYS A 93 6.41 -15.28 -15.18
CA LYS A 93 5.07 -15.80 -15.51
C LYS A 93 4.08 -14.73 -15.95
N SER A 94 4.37 -13.46 -15.67
CA SER A 94 3.49 -12.34 -15.99
C SER A 94 3.39 -12.15 -17.50
N LYS A 95 2.18 -11.91 -18.00
CA LYS A 95 1.96 -11.64 -19.42
C LYS A 95 2.74 -10.41 -19.87
N TYR A 96 3.49 -10.54 -20.96
CA TYR A 96 4.29 -9.46 -21.55
C TYR A 96 5.44 -8.96 -20.66
N SER A 97 5.94 -9.83 -19.77
CA SER A 97 7.09 -9.55 -18.88
C SER A 97 8.39 -9.24 -19.63
N ASP A 98 8.51 -9.69 -20.88
CA ASP A 98 9.62 -9.45 -21.81
C ASP A 98 9.45 -8.17 -22.66
N GLU A 99 8.22 -7.66 -22.80
CA GLU A 99 7.91 -6.44 -23.54
C GLU A 99 7.89 -5.18 -22.65
N ILE A 100 7.52 -5.34 -21.38
CA ILE A 100 7.27 -4.23 -20.47
C ILE A 100 8.55 -3.47 -20.11
N ASN A 101 8.45 -2.14 -20.07
CA ASN A 101 9.52 -1.24 -19.64
C ASN A 101 8.97 0.08 -19.10
N GLN A 102 9.88 0.97 -18.70
CA GLN A 102 9.54 2.28 -18.13
C GLN A 102 8.73 3.19 -19.07
N ASP A 103 8.74 2.96 -20.37
CA ASP A 103 8.09 3.83 -21.36
C ASP A 103 6.71 3.30 -21.79
N ASN A 104 6.43 2.00 -21.60
CA ASN A 104 5.21 1.36 -22.11
C ASN A 104 4.35 0.65 -21.07
N TRP A 105 4.76 0.60 -19.79
CA TRP A 105 4.07 -0.18 -18.76
C TRP A 105 2.55 0.07 -18.70
N PHE A 106 2.12 1.33 -18.80
CA PHE A 106 0.70 1.69 -18.78
C PHE A 106 -0.05 1.16 -19.99
N GLN A 107 0.61 1.02 -21.15
CA GLN A 107 0.02 0.41 -22.35
C GLN A 107 -0.15 -1.09 -22.17
N ILE A 108 0.81 -1.76 -21.51
CA ILE A 108 0.69 -3.18 -21.15
C ILE A 108 -0.49 -3.39 -20.20
N LEU A 109 -0.64 -2.57 -19.17
CA LEU A 109 -1.77 -2.66 -18.21
C LEU A 109 -3.14 -2.41 -18.86
N MET A 110 -3.19 -1.69 -19.98
CA MET A 110 -4.44 -1.46 -20.73
C MET A 110 -4.88 -2.67 -21.55
N ARG A 111 -4.03 -3.68 -21.78
CA ARG A 111 -4.39 -4.89 -22.52
C ARG A 111 -5.46 -5.67 -21.76
N ALA A 112 -6.48 -6.13 -22.48
CA ALA A 112 -7.70 -6.69 -21.87
C ALA A 112 -7.45 -7.98 -21.08
N ASP A 113 -6.38 -8.70 -21.41
CA ASP A 113 -6.04 -9.98 -20.82
C ASP A 113 -4.98 -9.88 -19.71
N VAL A 114 -4.43 -8.69 -19.45
CA VAL A 114 -3.49 -8.41 -18.36
C VAL A 114 -4.25 -8.09 -17.09
N LYS A 115 -3.89 -8.69 -15.95
CA LYS A 115 -4.40 -8.36 -14.63
C LYS A 115 -3.37 -7.60 -13.82
N TYR A 116 -3.80 -6.52 -13.16
CA TYR A 116 -2.92 -5.77 -12.29
C TYR A 116 -3.61 -5.35 -11.00
N GLY A 117 -2.82 -5.04 -9.97
CA GLY A 117 -3.36 -4.77 -8.66
C GLY A 117 -2.56 -3.77 -7.83
N PHE A 118 -3.21 -3.30 -6.79
CA PHE A 118 -2.65 -2.46 -5.75
C PHE A 118 -3.52 -2.60 -4.48
N SER A 119 -3.01 -2.19 -3.34
CA SER A 119 -3.76 -2.32 -2.08
C SER A 119 -4.90 -1.32 -1.94
N ASN A 120 -5.80 -1.55 -0.99
CA ASN A 120 -6.97 -0.72 -0.79
C ASN A 120 -6.53 0.68 -0.33
N PRO A 121 -6.87 1.75 -1.08
CA PRO A 121 -6.49 3.12 -0.72
C PRO A 121 -7.05 3.61 0.62
N ASN A 122 -8.13 2.99 1.13
CA ASN A 122 -8.67 3.32 2.45
C ASN A 122 -7.88 2.70 3.61
N ASP A 123 -7.10 1.66 3.35
CA ASP A 123 -6.43 0.86 4.39
C ASP A 123 -4.91 1.08 4.40
N ASP A 124 -4.31 1.27 3.22
CA ASP A 124 -2.88 1.13 3.02
C ASP A 124 -2.26 2.25 2.16
N PRO A 125 -1.13 2.84 2.60
CA PRO A 125 -0.42 3.83 1.80
C PRO A 125 0.00 3.41 0.40
N CYS A 126 0.35 2.14 0.18
CA CYS A 126 0.69 1.68 -1.16
C CYS A 126 -0.51 1.87 -2.13
N GLY A 127 -1.74 1.66 -1.62
CA GLY A 127 -2.97 1.80 -2.37
C GLY A 127 -3.24 3.21 -2.86
N TYR A 128 -3.28 4.19 -1.93
CA TYR A 128 -3.51 5.58 -2.35
C TYR A 128 -2.30 6.15 -3.13
N ARG A 129 -1.07 5.67 -2.89
CA ARG A 129 0.10 6.05 -3.69
C ARG A 129 0.02 5.51 -5.10
N SER A 130 -0.52 4.32 -5.30
CA SER A 130 -0.76 3.75 -6.64
C SER A 130 -1.69 4.65 -7.46
N LEU A 131 -2.77 5.14 -6.84
CA LEU A 131 -3.66 6.14 -7.48
C LEU A 131 -2.91 7.43 -7.84
N MET A 132 -2.04 7.93 -6.94
CA MET A 132 -1.19 9.10 -7.22
C MET A 132 -0.23 8.83 -8.38
N VAL A 133 0.38 7.65 -8.45
CA VAL A 133 1.29 7.26 -9.55
C VAL A 133 0.55 7.28 -10.89
N PHE A 134 -0.65 6.71 -10.99
CA PHE A 134 -1.43 6.78 -12.24
C PHE A 134 -1.79 8.22 -12.64
N ALA A 135 -2.19 9.07 -11.69
CA ALA A 135 -2.52 10.46 -11.98
C ALA A 135 -1.29 11.28 -12.41
N LEU A 136 -0.13 11.00 -11.82
CA LEU A 136 1.15 11.61 -12.20
C LEU A 136 1.66 11.07 -13.54
N ALA A 137 1.45 9.78 -13.82
CA ALA A 137 1.82 9.15 -15.09
C ALA A 137 1.09 9.81 -16.27
N GLU A 138 -0.20 10.08 -16.13
CA GLU A 138 -0.97 10.82 -17.15
C GLU A 138 -0.31 12.15 -17.53
N LYS A 139 0.20 12.90 -16.54
CA LYS A 139 0.93 14.15 -16.77
C LYS A 139 2.30 13.91 -17.38
N TYR A 140 3.04 12.95 -16.84
CA TYR A 140 4.42 12.68 -17.23
C TYR A 140 4.54 12.21 -18.68
N TYR A 141 3.71 11.25 -19.08
CA TYR A 141 3.70 10.71 -20.45
C TYR A 141 2.86 11.54 -21.43
N GLN A 142 2.15 12.58 -20.95
CA GLN A 142 1.24 13.40 -21.74
C GLN A 142 0.13 12.57 -22.43
N GLU A 143 -0.27 11.46 -21.81
CA GLU A 143 -1.26 10.51 -22.33
C GLU A 143 -2.62 10.76 -21.67
N GLY A 144 -3.41 11.65 -22.30
CA GLY A 144 -4.72 12.06 -21.77
C GLY A 144 -5.67 10.89 -21.51
N GLY A 145 -6.29 10.89 -20.33
CA GLY A 145 -7.26 9.89 -19.91
C GLY A 145 -6.65 8.56 -19.43
N LEU A 146 -5.33 8.48 -19.22
CA LEU A 146 -4.66 7.30 -18.66
C LEU A 146 -5.25 6.90 -17.30
N PHE A 147 -5.42 7.84 -16.37
CA PHE A 147 -6.04 7.57 -15.07
C PHE A 147 -7.46 7.05 -15.21
N LYS A 148 -8.24 7.66 -16.11
CA LYS A 148 -9.62 7.24 -16.39
C LYS A 148 -9.66 5.79 -16.88
N LYS A 149 -8.87 5.44 -17.91
CA LYS A 149 -8.85 4.12 -18.54
C LYS A 149 -8.37 3.01 -17.58
N LEU A 150 -7.35 3.28 -16.77
CA LEU A 150 -6.72 2.29 -15.88
C LEU A 150 -7.34 2.23 -14.49
N ILE A 151 -8.10 3.23 -14.07
CA ILE A 151 -8.61 3.29 -12.69
C ILE A 151 -10.10 3.60 -12.65
N ALA A 152 -10.52 4.79 -13.07
CA ALA A 152 -11.89 5.26 -12.85
C ALA A 152 -12.93 4.43 -13.62
N ASP A 153 -12.61 4.01 -14.84
CA ASP A 153 -13.50 3.15 -15.62
C ASP A 153 -13.58 1.73 -15.07
N LYS A 154 -12.58 1.31 -14.29
CA LYS A 154 -12.38 -0.05 -13.77
C LYS A 154 -12.78 -0.21 -12.30
N SER A 155 -13.26 0.84 -11.63
CA SER A 155 -13.62 0.85 -10.21
C SER A 155 -14.79 1.79 -9.93
N ASN A 156 -15.33 1.75 -8.71
CA ASN A 156 -16.40 2.65 -8.26
C ASN A 156 -15.90 4.02 -7.75
N LEU A 157 -14.59 4.32 -7.87
CA LEU A 157 -14.09 5.64 -7.50
C LEU A 157 -14.51 6.71 -8.52
N PHE A 158 -14.53 7.96 -8.07
CA PHE A 158 -14.71 9.11 -8.94
C PHE A 158 -13.53 10.07 -8.80
N PHE A 159 -13.29 10.86 -9.84
CA PHE A 159 -12.26 11.88 -9.82
C PHE A 159 -12.72 13.14 -10.56
N ASN A 160 -12.14 14.28 -10.20
CA ASN A 160 -12.25 15.53 -10.94
C ASN A 160 -10.84 16.00 -11.31
N GLN A 161 -10.71 16.64 -12.46
CA GLN A 161 -9.48 17.28 -12.90
C GLN A 161 -9.74 18.78 -13.09
N SER A 162 -9.00 19.61 -12.37
CA SER A 162 -9.16 21.07 -12.42
C SER A 162 -7.80 21.74 -12.31
N TYR A 163 -7.51 22.72 -13.17
CA TYR A 163 -6.23 23.44 -13.23
C TYR A 163 -4.99 22.53 -13.23
N GLY A 164 -5.10 21.36 -13.88
CA GLY A 164 -4.02 20.38 -13.92
C GLY A 164 -3.85 19.57 -12.64
N GLU A 165 -4.69 19.72 -11.62
CA GLU A 165 -4.70 18.88 -10.42
C GLU A 165 -5.73 17.75 -10.52
N PHE A 166 -5.42 16.61 -9.91
CA PHE A 166 -6.34 15.46 -9.80
C PHE A 166 -6.90 15.42 -8.38
N PHE A 167 -8.22 15.47 -8.29
CA PHE A 167 -8.98 15.27 -7.05
C PHE A 167 -9.60 13.88 -7.11
N ILE A 168 -8.99 12.93 -6.41
CA ILE A 168 -9.38 11.52 -6.43
C ILE A 168 -10.21 11.21 -5.18
N TYR A 169 -11.43 10.73 -5.38
CA TYR A 169 -12.37 10.44 -4.31
C TYR A 169 -12.61 8.94 -4.23
N VAL A 170 -12.08 8.34 -3.17
CA VAL A 170 -12.18 6.91 -2.90
C VAL A 170 -13.39 6.69 -1.98
N PRO A 171 -14.44 5.96 -2.43
CA PRO A 171 -15.57 5.65 -1.58
C PRO A 171 -15.16 4.66 -0.48
N ILE A 172 -15.91 4.62 0.63
CA ILE A 172 -15.59 3.74 1.76
C ILE A 172 -15.62 2.26 1.37
N ASP A 173 -16.52 1.89 0.47
CA ASP A 173 -16.69 0.57 -0.14
C ASP A 173 -15.95 0.46 -1.48
N PHE A 174 -14.76 1.07 -1.57
CA PHE A 174 -13.94 1.01 -2.79
C PHE A 174 -13.78 -0.41 -3.32
N ALA A 175 -14.16 -0.60 -4.59
CA ALA A 175 -14.14 -1.88 -5.25
C ALA A 175 -13.91 -1.74 -6.76
N PRO A 176 -13.18 -2.68 -7.39
CA PRO A 176 -13.20 -2.85 -8.84
C PRO A 176 -14.62 -3.11 -9.36
N LYS A 177 -14.91 -2.66 -10.57
CA LYS A 177 -16.17 -3.00 -11.26
C LYS A 177 -16.17 -4.47 -11.67
N SER A 178 -17.35 -5.06 -11.78
CA SER A 178 -17.52 -6.42 -12.30
C SER A 178 -16.89 -6.56 -13.70
N GLY A 179 -16.12 -7.63 -13.92
CA GLY A 179 -15.39 -7.87 -15.16
C GLY A 179 -14.12 -7.03 -15.34
N SER A 180 -13.75 -6.19 -14.36
CA SER A 180 -12.48 -5.46 -14.37
C SER A 180 -11.29 -6.41 -14.22
N ASN A 181 -10.17 -6.05 -14.84
CA ASN A 181 -8.88 -6.71 -14.67
C ASN A 181 -8.07 -6.13 -13.49
N LEU A 182 -8.66 -5.22 -12.71
CA LEU A 182 -8.07 -4.64 -11.51
C LEU A 182 -8.30 -5.54 -10.28
N VAL A 183 -7.23 -5.86 -9.54
CA VAL A 183 -7.25 -6.70 -8.34
C VAL A 183 -6.85 -5.90 -7.11
N ILE A 184 -7.68 -5.91 -6.06
CA ILE A 184 -7.45 -5.16 -4.82
C ILE A 184 -7.37 -6.11 -3.63
N ARG A 185 -6.46 -5.82 -2.70
CA ARG A 185 -6.32 -6.45 -1.37
C ARG A 185 -6.16 -5.38 -0.30
N SER A 186 -6.35 -5.71 0.98
CA SER A 186 -6.30 -4.69 2.03
C SER A 186 -4.91 -4.06 2.18
N LYS A 187 -3.82 -4.86 2.14
CA LYS A 187 -2.43 -4.38 2.17
C LYS A 187 -1.64 -4.91 0.98
N SER A 188 -0.59 -4.19 0.59
CA SER A 188 0.13 -4.46 -0.67
C SER A 188 0.71 -5.87 -0.71
N VAL A 189 1.42 -6.28 0.36
CA VAL A 189 2.01 -7.62 0.50
C VAL A 189 1.07 -8.81 0.27
N ASP A 190 -0.26 -8.62 0.38
CA ASP A 190 -1.25 -9.66 0.07
C ASP A 190 -1.36 -9.95 -1.45
N LEU A 191 -0.80 -9.09 -2.31
CA LEU A 191 -0.74 -9.24 -3.76
C LEU A 191 0.49 -10.06 -4.20
N ILE A 192 1.54 -10.16 -3.38
CA ILE A 192 2.78 -10.86 -3.73
C ILE A 192 2.53 -12.33 -4.06
N ALA A 193 1.76 -13.04 -3.23
CA ALA A 193 1.40 -14.43 -3.50
C ALA A 193 0.61 -14.61 -4.81
N LEU A 194 -0.15 -13.59 -5.25
CA LEU A 194 -0.86 -13.63 -6.52
C LEU A 194 0.10 -13.48 -7.71
N LEU A 195 1.16 -12.67 -7.58
CA LEU A 195 2.22 -12.57 -8.58
C LEU A 195 2.98 -13.89 -8.70
N GLU A 196 3.41 -14.47 -7.58
CA GLU A 196 4.20 -15.70 -7.55
C GLU A 196 3.46 -16.90 -8.16
N THR A 197 2.14 -16.95 -7.96
CA THR A 197 1.26 -17.99 -8.52
C THR A 197 0.86 -17.73 -9.98
N GLY A 198 1.12 -16.53 -10.53
CA GLY A 198 0.66 -16.12 -11.86
C GLY A 198 -0.84 -15.81 -11.93
N ALA A 199 -1.51 -15.66 -10.78
CA ALA A 199 -2.91 -15.23 -10.71
C ALA A 199 -3.08 -13.72 -11.01
N LEU A 200 -1.99 -12.96 -10.87
CA LEU A 200 -1.85 -11.54 -11.14
C LEU A 200 -0.58 -11.32 -11.99
N ASP A 201 -0.65 -10.45 -13.00
CA ASP A 201 0.51 -10.16 -13.84
C ASP A 201 1.38 -9.06 -13.22
N TYR A 202 0.76 -8.00 -12.72
CA TYR A 202 1.49 -6.83 -12.21
C TYR A 202 0.90 -6.32 -10.89
N ALA A 203 1.74 -5.86 -9.96
CA ALA A 203 1.27 -5.18 -8.76
C ALA A 203 2.10 -3.94 -8.46
N PHE A 204 1.45 -2.88 -8.00
CA PHE A 204 2.17 -1.76 -7.41
C PHE A 204 2.62 -2.13 -6.00
N GLU A 205 3.92 -2.05 -5.80
CA GLU A 205 4.60 -2.36 -4.56
C GLU A 205 5.71 -1.34 -4.29
N TYR A 206 6.42 -1.58 -3.20
CA TYR A 206 7.63 -0.86 -2.82
C TYR A 206 8.90 -1.60 -3.23
#